data_AF-A0A7C3GJZ1-F1
#
_entry.id   AF-A0A7C3GJZ1-F1
#
_cell.length_a   1.000
_cell.length_b   1.000
_cell.length_c   1.000
_cell.angle_alpha   90.00
_cell.angle_beta   90.00
_cell.angle_gamma   90.00
#
_symmetry.space_group_name_H-M   'P 1'
#
loop_
_entity.id
_entity.type
_entity.pdbx_description
1 polymer ?
#
loop_
_entity_poly.entity_id
_entity_poly.type
_entity_poly.pdbx_seq_one_letter_code
_entity_poly.pdbx_strand_id
1 'polypeptide(L)'
;MGIQSSGVKRSDTISGVQRRSDTISGVKRSDTISGVKRSATISGVKRSATISGVKRSATISGVKRSATISGVKRSYSLKSTLTTFITNQ
;
A
#
# COMPACT_ATOMS: atom_id res chain seq x y z
N MET A 1 17.64 -4.32 1.32
CA MET A 1 16.70 -5.20 0.59
C MET A 1 15.27 -4.74 0.87
N GLY A 2 14.44 -4.49 -0.12
CA GLY A 2 12.99 -4.28 0.08
C GLY A 2 12.27 -5.62 0.15
N ILE A 3 11.01 -5.64 0.58
CA ILE A 3 10.11 -6.78 0.39
C ILE A 3 9.32 -6.57 -0.90
N GLN A 4 9.32 -7.59 -1.76
CA GLN A 4 8.54 -7.60 -2.99
C GLN A 4 7.65 -8.84 -3.01
N SER A 5 6.37 -8.63 -3.27
CA SER A 5 5.40 -9.70 -3.44
C SER A 5 4.55 -9.48 -4.69
N SER A 6 4.30 -10.56 -5.43
CA SER A 6 3.56 -10.54 -6.69
C SER A 6 2.62 -11.75 -6.83
N GLY A 7 1.45 -11.53 -7.44
CA GLY A 7 0.55 -12.62 -7.84
C GLY A 7 -0.27 -13.24 -6.70
N VAL A 8 -0.49 -12.50 -5.60
CA VAL A 8 -1.18 -13.04 -4.42
C VAL A 8 -2.68 -13.25 -4.70
N LYS A 9 -3.14 -14.50 -4.55
CA LYS A 9 -4.54 -14.87 -4.86
C LYS A 9 -5.54 -14.39 -3.82
N ARG A 10 -5.14 -14.17 -2.56
CA ARG A 10 -6.05 -13.86 -1.46
C ARG A 10 -5.66 -12.57 -0.73
N SER A 11 -4.55 -12.54 -0.03
CA SER A 11 -4.19 -11.35 0.74
C SER A 11 -2.74 -11.36 1.09
N ASP A 12 -2.14 -10.18 1.12
CA ASP A 12 -0.76 -10.00 1.54
C ASP A 12 -0.63 -8.94 2.63
N THR A 13 0.35 -9.13 3.51
CA THR A 13 0.59 -8.22 4.62
C THR A 13 2.07 -8.06 4.86
N ILE A 14 2.54 -6.82 4.75
CA ILE A 14 3.92 -6.42 5.04
C ILE A 14 3.90 -5.48 6.23
N SER A 15 4.60 -5.81 7.32
CA SER A 15 4.65 -5.00 8.54
C SER A 15 6.07 -4.82 9.08
N GLY A 16 6.31 -3.72 9.80
CA GLY A 16 7.53 -3.50 10.59
C GLY A 16 8.81 -3.31 9.78
N VAL A 17 8.69 -2.90 8.51
CA VAL A 17 9.84 -2.87 7.60
C VAL A 17 10.64 -1.57 7.76
N GLN A 18 11.82 -1.69 8.38
CA GLN A 18 12.79 -0.58 8.46
C GLN A 18 13.51 -0.28 7.14
N ARG A 19 13.18 -1.00 6.06
CA ARG A 19 13.96 -1.06 4.83
C ARG A 19 13.53 -0.02 3.79
N ARG A 20 14.24 -0.03 2.65
CA ARG A 20 14.37 1.12 1.74
C ARG A 20 13.13 1.39 0.87
N SER A 21 12.41 0.34 0.45
CA SER A 21 11.17 0.40 -0.35
C SER A 21 10.48 -0.97 -0.34
N ASP A 22 9.16 -1.02 -0.17
CA ASP A 22 8.37 -2.25 -0.25
C ASP A 22 7.30 -2.16 -1.33
N THR A 23 7.08 -3.26 -2.06
CA THR A 23 6.16 -3.31 -3.19
C THR A 23 5.28 -4.57 -3.17
N ILE A 24 3.96 -4.39 -3.23
CA ILE A 24 2.99 -5.47 -3.47
C ILE A 24 2.33 -5.26 -4.83
N SER A 25 2.17 -6.33 -5.61
CA SER A 25 1.53 -6.27 -6.93
C SER A 25 0.61 -7.45 -7.25
N GLY A 26 -0.46 -7.18 -8.01
CA GLY A 26 -1.25 -8.22 -8.68
C GLY A 26 -2.16 -9.04 -7.76
N VAL A 27 -2.81 -8.39 -6.79
CA VAL A 27 -3.59 -9.08 -5.75
C VAL A 27 -5.09 -9.03 -6.01
N LYS A 28 -5.76 -10.18 -5.78
CA LYS A 28 -7.20 -10.30 -6.07
C LYS A 28 -8.13 -9.80 -4.95
N ARG A 29 -7.69 -9.72 -3.69
CA ARG A 29 -8.61 -9.53 -2.55
C ARG A 29 -8.22 -8.41 -1.59
N SER A 30 -7.13 -8.49 -0.83
CA SER A 30 -6.80 -7.40 0.10
C SER A 30 -5.34 -7.34 0.48
N ASP A 31 -4.74 -6.14 0.43
CA ASP A 31 -3.35 -5.92 0.84
C ASP A 31 -3.22 -4.87 1.92
N THR A 32 -2.25 -5.08 2.80
CA THR A 32 -1.89 -4.11 3.83
C THR A 32 -0.37 -3.97 3.93
N ILE A 33 0.13 -2.74 3.82
CA ILE A 33 1.51 -2.39 4.17
C ILE A 33 1.48 -1.49 5.40
N SER A 34 2.27 -1.79 6.42
CA SER A 34 2.39 -0.99 7.64
C SER A 34 3.82 -0.80 8.14
N GLY A 35 4.09 0.35 8.75
CA GLY A 35 5.34 0.58 9.49
C GLY A 35 6.59 0.74 8.62
N VAL A 36 6.47 1.43 7.48
CA VAL A 36 7.55 1.59 6.50
C VAL A 36 8.34 2.88 6.71
N LYS A 37 9.67 2.78 6.85
CA LYS A 37 10.52 3.97 7.06
C LYS A 37 10.75 4.83 5.81
N ARG A 38 10.68 4.27 4.61
CA ARG A 38 10.95 5.01 3.36
C ARG A 38 9.76 4.99 2.42
N SER A 39 9.62 3.95 1.60
CA SER A 39 8.61 3.94 0.52
C SER A 39 7.77 2.68 0.55
N ALA A 40 6.45 2.81 0.41
CA ALA A 40 5.52 1.69 0.27
C ALA A 40 4.73 1.86 -1.02
N THR A 41 4.65 0.80 -1.83
CA THR A 41 3.91 0.79 -3.09
C THR A 41 2.98 -0.42 -3.15
N ILE A 42 1.70 -0.20 -3.46
CA ILE A 42 0.75 -1.28 -3.79
C ILE A 42 0.19 -1.03 -5.19
N SER A 43 0.20 -2.05 -6.05
CA SER A 43 -0.33 -1.95 -7.41
C SER A 43 -1.21 -3.14 -7.83
N GLY A 44 -2.20 -2.88 -8.68
CA GLY A 44 -2.97 -3.92 -9.36
C GLY A 44 -3.86 -4.75 -8.42
N VAL A 45 -4.60 -4.07 -7.54
CA VAL A 45 -5.47 -4.72 -6.54
C VAL A 45 -6.93 -4.72 -6.97
N LYS A 46 -7.60 -5.87 -6.98
CA LYS A 46 -9.01 -5.96 -7.42
C LYS A 46 -10.04 -5.50 -6.39
N ARG A 47 -9.74 -5.58 -5.09
CA ARG A 47 -10.70 -5.25 -4.02
C ARG A 47 -10.17 -4.13 -3.14
N SER A 48 -9.29 -4.43 -2.19
CA SER A 48 -8.91 -3.43 -1.19
C SER A 48 -7.39 -3.31 -1.00
N ALA A 49 -6.86 -2.09 -0.94
CA ALA A 49 -5.45 -1.83 -0.64
C ALA A 49 -5.32 -0.84 0.50
N THR A 50 -4.46 -1.13 1.47
CA THR A 50 -4.24 -0.26 2.63
C THR A 50 -2.75 -0.04 2.84
N ILE A 51 -2.32 1.21 2.95
CA ILE A 51 -0.98 1.58 3.41
C ILE A 51 -1.11 2.42 4.67
N SER A 52 -0.36 2.08 5.71
CA SER A 52 -0.36 2.80 6.99
C SER A 52 1.04 3.03 7.55
N GLY A 53 1.24 4.11 8.30
CA GLY A 53 2.46 4.30 9.09
C GLY A 53 3.74 4.40 8.26
N VAL A 54 3.75 5.26 7.22
CA VAL A 54 4.89 5.43 6.31
C VAL A 54 5.59 6.77 6.55
N LYS A 55 6.91 6.75 6.79
CA LYS A 55 7.63 8.00 7.11
C LYS A 55 7.96 8.89 5.91
N ARG A 56 8.18 8.36 4.69
CA ARG A 56 8.47 9.22 3.52
C ARG A 56 7.36 9.19 2.48
N SER A 57 7.11 8.05 1.85
CA SER A 57 6.26 8.03 0.66
C SER A 57 5.39 6.79 0.56
N ALA A 58 4.10 6.97 0.31
CA ALA A 58 3.15 5.87 0.07
C ALA A 58 2.48 6.02 -1.29
N THR A 59 2.44 4.95 -2.08
CA THR A 59 1.78 4.95 -3.39
C THR A 59 0.85 3.77 -3.51
N ILE A 60 -0.42 4.01 -3.85
CA ILE A 60 -1.38 2.97 -4.22
C ILE A 60 -1.88 3.26 -5.63
N SER A 61 -1.82 2.28 -6.53
CA SER A 61 -2.29 2.44 -7.91
C SER A 61 -3.00 1.20 -8.46
N GLY A 62 -3.87 1.40 -9.46
CA GLY A 62 -4.55 0.28 -10.13
C GLY A 62 -5.49 -0.49 -9.21
N VAL A 63 -6.13 0.18 -8.26
CA VAL A 63 -7.08 -0.43 -7.33
C VAL A 63 -8.51 -0.29 -7.82
N LYS A 64 -9.22 -1.42 -7.98
CA LYS A 64 -10.56 -1.41 -8.58
C LYS A 64 -11.70 -1.01 -7.63
N ARG A 65 -11.61 -1.27 -6.32
CA ARG A 65 -12.72 -0.95 -5.39
C ARG A 65 -12.32 0.06 -4.33
N SER A 66 -11.40 -0.27 -3.43
CA SER A 66 -11.12 0.59 -2.27
C SER A 66 -9.62 0.71 -2.01
N ALA A 67 -9.17 1.94 -1.79
CA ALA A 67 -7.80 2.20 -1.39
C ALA A 67 -7.75 3.16 -0.20
N THR A 68 -6.92 2.84 0.78
CA THR A 68 -6.75 3.62 2.00
C THR A 68 -5.29 3.92 2.24
N ILE A 69 -4.96 5.19 2.47
CA ILE A 69 -3.63 5.60 2.93
C ILE A 69 -3.77 6.37 4.23
N SER A 70 -3.04 5.96 5.27
CA SER A 70 -3.03 6.64 6.56
C SER A 70 -1.64 6.77 7.19
N GLY A 71 -1.45 7.79 8.03
CA GLY A 71 -0.23 7.98 8.80
C GLY A 71 1.03 8.11 7.93
N VAL A 72 0.96 8.93 6.87
CA VAL A 72 2.07 9.16 5.94
C VAL A 72 2.68 10.54 6.16
N LYS A 73 3.92 10.62 6.62
CA LYS A 73 4.49 11.88 7.12
C LYS A 73 4.92 12.89 6.06
N ARG A 74 5.17 12.48 4.82
CA ARG A 74 5.77 13.38 3.81
C ARG A 74 5.00 13.44 2.49
N SER A 75 4.75 12.31 1.84
CA SER A 75 3.98 12.32 0.60
C SER A 75 3.19 11.03 0.38
N TYR A 76 2.02 11.17 -0.23
CA TYR A 76 1.25 10.01 -0.67
C TYR A 76 0.64 10.24 -2.05
N SER A 77 0.41 9.14 -2.78
CA SER A 77 -0.28 9.12 -4.06
C SER A 77 -1.24 7.94 -4.10
N LEU A 78 -2.46 8.18 -4.56
CA LEU A 78 -3.53 7.20 -4.50
C LEU A 78 -4.36 7.27 -5.79
N LYS A 79 -4.44 6.15 -6.50
CA LYS A 79 -5.22 5.99 -7.74
C LYS A 79 -6.11 4.74 -7.62
N SER A 80 -7.37 5.00 -7.32
CA SER A 80 -8.45 4.02 -7.13
C SER A 80 -9.66 4.40 -7.98
N THR A 81 -10.42 3.40 -8.43
CA THR A 81 -11.56 3.59 -9.35
C THR A 81 -12.88 3.91 -8.64
N LEU A 82 -13.02 3.64 -7.33
CA LEU A 82 -14.32 3.62 -6.67
C LEU A 82 -14.32 4.38 -5.34
N THR A 83 -13.49 3.96 -4.38
CA THR A 83 -13.50 4.54 -3.04
C THR A 83 -12.09 4.77 -2.55
N THR A 84 -11.87 5.95 -1.98
CA THR A 84 -10.56 6.38 -1.49
C THR A 84 -10.71 7.01 -0.12
N PHE A 85 -9.94 6.54 0.86
CA PHE A 85 -9.86 7.13 2.20
C PHE A 85 -8.43 7.54 2.50
N ILE A 86 -8.23 8.82 2.80
CA ILE A 86 -6.92 9.37 3.13
C ILE A 86 -7.03 10.07 4.48
N THR A 87 -6.16 9.68 5.41
CA THR A 87 -6.11 10.31 6.74
C THR A 87 -4.65 10.58 7.12
N ASN A 88 -4.31 11.87 7.20
CA ASN A 88 -3.09 12.32 7.84
C ASN A 88 -3.41 12.60 9.32
N GLN A 89 -2.72 11.89 10.20
CA GLN A 89 -2.58 12.23 11.62
C GLN A 89 -1.08 12.45 11.85
#